data_AF-A0A9X2TKF5-F1
#
_entry.id   AF-A0A9X2TKF5-F1
#
_cell.length_a   1.000
_cell.length_b   1.000
_cell.length_c   1.000
_cell.angle_alpha   90.00
_cell.angle_beta   90.00
_cell.angle_gamma   90.00
#
_symmetry.space_group_name_H-M   'P 1'
#
loop_
_entity.id
_entity.type
_entity.pdbx_description
1 polymer ?
#
loop_
_entity_poly.entity_id
_entity_poly.type
_entity_poly.pdbx_seq_one_letter_code
_entity_poly.pdbx_strand_id
1 'polypeptide(L)'
;MPYYLPLLAVAACLLLPLQDSLAAVPDRNAPAGVVPTCMADAYSSCPSWMPSQREMRTVLADYFCDAADRGLVRPRVRRVVRAETSQITCAALGPEINSNIVCGGDMHFIGPDGRTDFLTFSPTMHRQDDGRYAIYEGDDENGNEVWHAPSLQSASKVCTGQPLR
;
A
#
# COMPACT_ATOMS: atom_id res chain seq x y z
N MET A 1 69.36 18.98 38.80
CA MET A 1 68.68 19.50 37.59
C MET A 1 68.23 18.28 36.80
N PRO A 2 66.93 18.07 36.54
CA PRO A 2 65.93 19.02 36.06
C PRO A 2 64.71 19.19 36.98
N TYR A 3 63.79 20.03 36.52
CA TYR A 3 62.85 20.85 37.28
C TYR A 3 61.47 20.23 37.50
N TYR A 4 60.84 20.69 38.60
CA TYR A 4 59.47 20.44 39.05
C TYR A 4 58.40 21.11 38.17
N LEU A 5 57.24 20.45 38.10
CA LEU A 5 55.97 20.88 37.49
C LEU A 5 55.48 22.26 37.96
N PRO A 6 54.57 22.87 37.17
CA PRO A 6 53.26 23.12 37.76
C PRO A 6 52.09 22.68 36.89
N LEU A 7 51.07 22.15 37.57
CA LEU A 7 49.71 21.96 37.10
C LEU A 7 49.12 23.30 36.60
N LEU A 8 48.45 23.26 35.46
CA LEU A 8 47.43 24.24 35.11
C LEU A 8 46.07 23.54 35.10
N ALA A 9 45.27 23.91 36.09
CA ALA A 9 43.85 23.60 36.17
C ALA A 9 43.09 24.36 35.08
N VAL A 10 42.22 23.66 34.34
CA VAL A 10 41.11 24.29 33.63
C VAL A 10 39.87 23.48 33.92
N ALA A 11 39.13 23.92 34.93
CA ALA A 11 37.73 23.56 35.11
C ALA A 11 36.94 24.29 34.02
N ALA A 12 36.47 23.56 33.01
CA ALA A 12 35.51 24.08 32.04
C ALA A 12 34.15 23.41 32.29
N CYS A 13 33.23 24.22 32.79
CA CYS A 13 31.83 23.89 33.00
C CYS A 13 31.21 23.24 31.76
N LEU A 14 30.59 22.07 31.96
CA LEU A 14 29.63 21.46 31.03
C LEU A 14 28.37 22.34 30.99
N LEU A 15 28.39 23.39 30.18
CA LEU A 15 27.19 24.07 29.72
C LEU A 15 26.80 23.43 28.39
N LEU A 16 25.90 22.45 28.47
CA LEU A 16 25.15 21.95 27.32
C LEU A 16 24.42 23.14 26.67
N PRO A 17 24.67 23.49 25.39
CA PRO A 17 23.73 24.33 24.68
C PRO A 17 22.49 23.46 24.43
N LEU A 18 21.40 23.82 25.10
CA LEU A 18 20.05 23.42 24.74
C LEU A 18 19.83 23.89 23.31
N GLN A 19 20.12 23.05 22.31
CA GLN A 19 19.71 23.33 20.94
C GLN A 19 18.22 23.06 20.88
N ASP A 20 17.45 24.14 21.03
CA ASP A 20 16.06 24.22 20.59
C ASP A 20 16.00 23.70 19.16
N SER A 21 15.64 22.42 19.03
CA SER A 21 15.21 21.86 17.77
C SER A 21 13.91 22.58 17.44
N LEU A 22 14.03 23.66 16.66
CA LEU A 22 12.91 24.20 15.91
C LEU A 22 12.44 23.08 14.98
N ALA A 23 11.54 22.23 15.48
CA ALA A 23 10.73 21.37 14.65
C ALA A 23 10.05 22.31 13.66
N ALA A 24 10.49 22.25 12.41
CA ALA A 24 9.88 22.98 11.33
C ALA A 24 8.39 22.64 11.34
N VAL A 25 7.55 23.64 11.61
CA VAL A 25 6.10 23.51 11.54
C VAL A 25 5.80 22.99 10.13
N PRO A 26 5.16 21.81 9.99
CA PRO A 26 4.84 21.31 8.67
C PRO A 26 3.90 22.32 8.01
N ASP A 27 4.34 22.81 6.86
CA ASP A 27 3.60 23.77 6.06
C ASP A 27 2.21 23.19 5.76
N ARG A 28 1.18 23.78 6.36
CA ARG A 28 -0.22 23.28 6.33
C ARG A 28 -0.84 23.31 4.92
N ASN A 29 -0.12 23.80 3.92
CA ASN A 29 -0.58 23.97 2.55
C ASN A 29 0.21 23.17 1.50
N ALA A 30 1.05 22.21 1.89
CA ALA A 30 1.55 21.23 0.93
C ALA A 30 0.34 20.43 0.38
N PRO A 31 0.17 20.32 -0.96
CA PRO A 31 -0.85 19.45 -1.51
C PRO A 31 -0.63 18.06 -0.92
N ALA A 32 -1.68 17.41 -0.42
CA ALA A 32 -1.59 16.08 0.15
C ALA A 32 -0.85 15.18 -0.84
N GLY A 33 0.42 14.89 -0.55
CA GLY A 33 1.31 14.22 -1.49
C GLY A 33 0.71 12.89 -1.88
N VAL A 34 0.88 12.49 -3.14
CA VAL A 34 0.53 11.16 -3.58
C VAL A 34 1.35 10.17 -2.75
N VAL A 35 0.69 9.46 -1.84
CA VAL A 35 1.38 8.48 -0.96
C VAL A 35 1.73 7.27 -1.82
N PRO A 36 3.02 6.93 -2.00
CA PRO A 36 3.41 5.76 -2.77
C PRO A 36 3.00 4.47 -2.05
N THR A 37 2.75 3.40 -2.81
CA THR A 37 2.53 2.07 -2.22
C THR A 37 3.79 1.35 -1.81
N CYS A 38 4.93 1.70 -2.39
CA CYS A 38 6.21 1.11 -2.01
C CYS A 38 6.78 1.81 -0.77
N MET A 39 7.55 1.05 0.00
CA MET A 39 8.46 1.61 0.98
C MET A 39 9.84 1.69 0.32
N ALA A 40 10.46 2.86 0.35
CA ALA A 40 11.88 2.98 0.01
C ALA A 40 12.67 2.17 1.05
N ASP A 41 13.27 1.06 0.65
CA ASP A 41 14.24 0.37 1.48
C ASP A 41 15.63 1.02 1.30
N ALA A 42 16.63 0.54 2.06
CA ALA A 42 17.93 1.19 2.25
C ALA A 42 18.73 1.47 0.95
N TYR A 43 18.28 1.01 -0.22
CA TYR A 43 19.02 1.13 -1.48
C TYR A 43 18.22 1.64 -2.69
N SER A 44 16.93 1.95 -2.56
CA SER A 44 16.21 2.57 -3.68
C SER A 44 15.00 3.38 -3.23
N SER A 45 14.90 4.62 -3.74
CA SER A 45 13.65 5.37 -3.70
C SER A 45 12.60 4.63 -4.52
N CYS A 46 11.35 4.66 -4.06
CA CYS A 46 10.18 4.28 -4.86
C CYS A 46 10.27 4.83 -6.30
N PRO A 47 10.25 3.99 -7.33
CA PRO A 47 10.21 4.48 -8.71
C PRO A 47 9.02 5.42 -8.90
N SER A 48 9.21 6.50 -9.65
CA SER A 48 8.17 7.53 -9.86
C SER A 48 6.95 7.01 -10.61
N TRP A 49 7.08 5.88 -11.30
CA TRP A 49 6.01 5.19 -12.01
C TRP A 49 5.24 4.20 -11.12
N MET A 50 5.71 3.94 -9.89
CA MET A 50 4.96 3.08 -8.95
C MET A 50 3.61 3.69 -8.63
N PRO A 51 2.56 2.87 -8.49
CA PRO A 51 1.23 3.39 -8.24
C PRO A 51 1.11 4.02 -6.86
N SER A 52 0.09 4.86 -6.74
CA SER A 52 -0.26 5.46 -5.46
C SER A 52 -1.07 4.53 -4.57
N GLN A 53 -1.04 4.78 -3.25
CA GLN A 53 -1.91 4.09 -2.28
C GLN A 53 -3.37 4.16 -2.73
N ARG A 54 -3.85 5.36 -3.06
CA ARG A 54 -5.26 5.55 -3.44
C ARG A 54 -5.63 4.72 -4.66
N GLU A 55 -4.76 4.68 -5.67
CA GLU A 55 -4.96 3.93 -6.90
C GLU A 55 -5.03 2.43 -6.63
N MET A 56 -4.03 1.85 -5.94
CA MET A 56 -4.02 0.41 -5.66
C MET A 56 -5.13 -0.02 -4.72
N ARG A 57 -5.47 0.79 -3.71
CA ARG A 57 -6.62 0.52 -2.84
C ARG A 57 -7.92 0.42 -3.64
N THR A 58 -8.07 1.25 -4.68
CA THR A 58 -9.24 1.24 -5.56
C THR A 58 -9.26 0.00 -6.43
N VAL A 59 -8.15 -0.29 -7.14
CA VAL A 59 -8.04 -1.47 -8.02
C VAL A 59 -8.27 -2.77 -7.25
N LEU A 60 -7.69 -2.90 -6.06
CA LEU A 60 -7.85 -4.11 -5.25
C LEU A 60 -9.26 -4.24 -4.68
N ALA A 61 -9.89 -3.14 -4.27
CA ALA A 61 -11.30 -3.18 -3.88
C ALA A 61 -12.22 -3.61 -5.04
N ASP A 62 -11.98 -3.09 -6.25
CA ASP A 62 -12.66 -3.50 -7.48
C ASP A 62 -12.47 -5.00 -7.74
N TYR A 63 -11.22 -5.47 -7.70
CA TYR A 63 -10.87 -6.88 -7.91
C TYR A 63 -11.57 -7.81 -6.92
N PHE A 64 -11.54 -7.51 -5.63
CA PHE A 64 -12.17 -8.39 -4.63
C PHE A 64 -13.69 -8.42 -4.73
N CYS A 65 -14.31 -7.35 -5.21
CA CYS A 65 -15.75 -7.33 -5.50
C CYS A 65 -16.09 -8.16 -6.74
N ASP A 66 -15.32 -8.03 -7.82
CA ASP A 66 -15.47 -8.82 -9.04
C ASP A 66 -15.20 -10.32 -8.79
N ALA A 67 -14.15 -10.64 -8.02
CA ALA A 67 -13.84 -11.99 -7.59
C ALA A 67 -14.97 -12.59 -6.73
N ALA A 68 -15.65 -11.76 -5.92
CA ALA A 68 -16.82 -12.21 -5.17
C ALA A 68 -18.03 -12.47 -6.07
N ASP A 69 -18.27 -11.63 -7.08
CA ASP A 69 -19.32 -11.85 -8.09
C ASP A 69 -19.08 -13.14 -8.91
N ARG A 70 -17.81 -13.46 -9.19
CA ARG A 70 -17.37 -14.69 -9.86
C ARG A 70 -17.30 -15.90 -8.92
N GLY A 71 -17.55 -15.71 -7.62
CA GLY A 71 -17.56 -16.78 -6.62
C GLY A 71 -16.19 -17.31 -6.20
N LEU A 72 -15.10 -16.63 -6.59
CA LEU A 72 -13.72 -16.94 -6.20
C LEU A 72 -13.44 -16.56 -4.75
N VAL A 73 -14.10 -15.51 -4.27
CA VAL A 73 -14.08 -15.06 -2.87
C VAL A 73 -15.51 -15.11 -2.33
N ARG A 74 -15.68 -15.58 -1.08
CA ARG A 74 -16.99 -15.61 -0.42
C ARG A 74 -16.90 -14.92 0.93
N PRO A 75 -17.23 -13.61 0.99
CA PRO A 75 -17.29 -12.89 2.25
C PRO A 75 -18.27 -13.54 3.22
N ARG A 76 -17.89 -13.64 4.50
CA ARG A 76 -18.72 -14.23 5.57
C ARG A 76 -19.83 -13.31 6.06
N VAL A 77 -19.79 -12.03 5.68
CA VAL A 77 -20.89 -11.09 5.94
C VAL A 77 -22.07 -11.40 5.01
N ARG A 78 -23.29 -11.41 5.55
CA ARG A 78 -24.51 -11.74 4.78
C ARG A 78 -24.78 -10.79 3.61
N ARG A 79 -24.36 -9.53 3.77
CA ARG A 79 -24.49 -8.46 2.78
C ARG A 79 -23.29 -7.56 2.92
N VAL A 80 -22.63 -7.24 1.81
CA VAL A 80 -21.55 -6.24 1.78
C VAL A 80 -22.16 -4.89 1.42
N VAL A 81 -21.87 -3.86 2.22
CA VAL A 81 -22.24 -2.46 1.92
C VAL A 81 -21.02 -1.60 1.63
N ARG A 82 -19.84 -2.05 2.04
CA ARG A 82 -18.56 -1.42 1.72
C ARG A 82 -17.49 -2.48 1.62
N ALA A 83 -16.61 -2.31 0.64
CA ALA A 83 -15.43 -3.15 0.47
C ALA A 83 -14.23 -2.21 0.33
N GLU A 84 -13.27 -2.33 1.24
CA GLU A 84 -12.09 -1.45 1.29
C GLU A 84 -10.86 -2.21 1.77
N THR A 85 -9.67 -1.73 1.41
CA THR A 85 -8.42 -2.36 1.83
C THR A 85 -7.81 -1.68 3.05
N SER A 86 -6.87 -2.33 3.74
CA SER A 86 -5.88 -1.67 4.61
C SER A 86 -4.85 -0.89 3.78
N GLN A 87 -3.88 -0.26 4.44
CA GLN A 87 -2.71 0.27 3.73
C GLN A 87 -2.04 -0.86 2.95
N ILE A 88 -1.63 -0.56 1.73
CA ILE A 88 -1.05 -1.57 0.83
C ILE A 88 0.45 -1.33 0.71
N THR A 89 1.23 -2.40 0.79
CA THR A 89 2.66 -2.33 0.46
C THR A 89 2.88 -3.00 -0.88
N CYS A 90 3.40 -2.28 -1.87
CA CYS A 90 3.74 -2.85 -3.17
C CYS A 90 5.24 -2.82 -3.44
N ALA A 91 5.73 -3.79 -4.19
CA ALA A 91 7.10 -3.83 -4.71
C ALA A 91 7.09 -4.14 -6.21
N ALA A 92 7.99 -3.51 -6.96
CA ALA A 92 8.23 -3.85 -8.35
C ALA A 92 9.05 -5.14 -8.44
N LEU A 93 8.72 -6.00 -9.41
CA LEU A 93 9.44 -7.22 -9.73
C LEU A 93 10.57 -7.00 -10.75
N GLY A 94 10.71 -5.78 -11.28
CA GLY A 94 11.75 -5.38 -12.22
C GLY A 94 12.01 -3.87 -12.18
N PRO A 95 13.17 -3.42 -12.68
CA PRO A 95 13.53 -2.00 -12.70
C PRO A 95 12.82 -1.21 -13.82
N GLU A 96 12.29 -1.87 -14.85
CA GLU A 96 11.67 -1.24 -16.00
C GLU A 96 10.30 -0.63 -15.66
N ILE A 97 9.94 0.45 -16.36
CA ILE A 97 8.59 1.03 -16.29
C ILE A 97 7.57 -0.05 -16.69
N ASN A 98 6.46 -0.12 -15.94
CA ASN A 98 5.40 -1.12 -16.10
C ASN A 98 5.85 -2.57 -15.84
N SER A 99 6.98 -2.77 -15.16
CA SER A 99 7.28 -4.08 -14.57
C SER A 99 6.12 -4.55 -13.70
N ASN A 100 5.96 -5.87 -13.60
CA ASN A 100 4.98 -6.46 -12.71
C ASN A 100 5.22 -5.99 -11.28
N ILE A 101 4.14 -5.82 -10.52
CA ILE A 101 4.18 -5.40 -9.13
C ILE A 101 3.51 -6.45 -8.26
N VAL A 102 4.02 -6.67 -7.06
CA VAL A 102 3.35 -7.47 -6.03
C VAL A 102 2.87 -6.53 -4.95
N CYS A 103 1.60 -6.61 -4.59
CA CYS A 103 0.99 -5.76 -3.57
C CYS A 103 0.45 -6.61 -2.43
N GLY A 104 0.76 -6.26 -1.18
CA GLY A 104 0.27 -6.95 0.02
C GLY A 104 -0.61 -6.06 0.89
N GLY A 105 -1.63 -6.65 1.50
CA GLY A 105 -2.56 -5.96 2.40
C GLY A 105 -3.73 -6.83 2.82
N ASP A 106 -4.73 -6.20 3.44
CA ASP A 106 -5.97 -6.86 3.86
C ASP A 106 -7.16 -6.22 3.18
N MET A 107 -8.07 -7.05 2.69
CA MET A 107 -9.36 -6.63 2.18
C MET A 107 -10.42 -6.79 3.27
N HIS A 108 -11.25 -5.77 3.46
CA HIS A 108 -12.31 -5.73 4.45
C HIS A 108 -13.67 -5.64 3.75
N PHE A 109 -14.52 -6.64 3.99
CA PHE A 109 -15.91 -6.65 3.58
C PHE A 109 -16.80 -6.29 4.76
N ILE A 110 -17.47 -5.16 4.67
CA ILE A 110 -18.22 -4.57 5.78
C ILE A 110 -19.70 -4.72 5.53
N GLY A 111 -20.41 -5.27 6.51
CA GLY A 111 -21.86 -5.41 6.52
C GLY A 111 -22.60 -4.19 7.05
N PRO A 112 -23.93 -4.13 6.87
CA PRO A 112 -24.74 -2.98 7.29
C PRO A 112 -24.78 -2.79 8.82
N ASP A 113 -24.49 -3.84 9.58
CA ASP A 113 -24.40 -3.84 11.05
C ASP A 113 -22.99 -3.50 11.55
N GLY A 114 -22.06 -3.16 10.66
CA GLY A 114 -20.66 -2.87 10.97
C GLY A 114 -19.82 -4.11 11.22
N ARG A 115 -20.36 -5.32 11.06
CA ARG A 115 -19.54 -6.54 11.08
C ARG A 115 -18.63 -6.57 9.87
N THR A 116 -17.40 -7.01 10.08
CA THR A 116 -16.38 -7.08 9.04
C THR A 116 -15.88 -8.50 8.91
N ASP A 117 -15.79 -8.98 7.67
CA ASP A 117 -14.96 -10.13 7.31
C ASP A 117 -13.72 -9.61 6.59
N PHE A 118 -12.58 -10.27 6.78
CA PHE A 118 -11.34 -9.86 6.14
C PHE A 118 -10.62 -11.05 5.50
N LEU A 119 -9.86 -10.76 4.45
CA LEU A 119 -8.88 -11.66 3.86
C LEU A 119 -7.58 -10.92 3.64
N THR A 120 -6.46 -11.60 3.89
CA THR A 120 -5.13 -11.09 3.54
C THR A 120 -4.81 -11.49 2.10
N PHE A 121 -4.15 -10.59 1.38
CA PHE A 121 -3.84 -10.78 -0.03
C PHE A 121 -2.40 -10.41 -0.35
N SER A 122 -1.90 -10.99 -1.45
CA SER A 122 -0.60 -10.65 -2.02
C SER A 122 -0.56 -10.87 -3.55
N PRO A 123 -1.48 -10.28 -4.36
CA PRO A 123 -1.50 -10.55 -5.79
C PRO A 123 -0.31 -9.95 -6.52
N THR A 124 0.06 -10.63 -7.60
CA THR A 124 0.90 -10.06 -8.65
C THR A 124 0.00 -9.32 -9.63
N MET A 125 0.42 -8.14 -10.06
CA MET A 125 -0.34 -7.25 -10.92
C MET A 125 0.54 -6.71 -12.04
N HIS A 126 -0.08 -6.40 -13.18
CA HIS A 126 0.57 -5.80 -14.33
C HIS A 126 -0.25 -4.61 -14.83
N ARG A 127 0.41 -3.54 -15.27
CA ARG A 127 -0.26 -2.39 -15.87
C ARG A 127 -0.41 -2.61 -17.38
N GLN A 128 -1.65 -2.72 -17.83
CA GLN A 128 -2.02 -2.93 -19.23
C GLN A 128 -1.80 -1.66 -20.07
N ASP A 129 -1.79 -1.82 -21.38
CA ASP A 129 -1.61 -0.73 -22.36
C ASP A 129 -2.71 0.35 -22.25
N ASP A 130 -3.92 -0.04 -21.82
CA ASP A 130 -5.04 0.88 -21.58
C ASP A 130 -4.92 1.64 -20.24
N GLY A 131 -3.84 1.42 -19.51
CA GLY A 131 -3.54 2.04 -18.23
C GLY A 131 -4.22 1.40 -17.02
N ARG A 132 -5.06 0.38 -17.21
CA ARG A 132 -5.65 -0.39 -16.11
C ARG A 132 -4.65 -1.39 -15.55
N TYR A 133 -4.89 -1.82 -14.32
CA TYR A 133 -4.12 -2.90 -13.72
C TYR A 133 -4.89 -4.21 -13.85
N ALA A 134 -4.20 -5.26 -14.29
CA ALA A 134 -4.67 -6.63 -14.27
C ALA A 134 -3.99 -7.41 -13.15
N ILE A 135 -4.70 -8.39 -12.60
CA ILE A 135 -4.26 -9.26 -11.52
C ILE A 135 -4.00 -10.65 -12.12
N TYR A 136 -2.88 -11.26 -11.76
CA TYR A 136 -2.57 -12.62 -12.13
C TYR A 136 -3.47 -13.63 -11.39
N GLU A 137 -4.18 -14.49 -12.13
CA GLU A 137 -5.10 -15.49 -11.59
C GLU A 137 -4.60 -16.94 -11.69
N GLY A 138 -3.37 -17.13 -12.19
CA GLY A 138 -2.79 -18.46 -12.44
C GLY A 138 -2.54 -18.70 -13.92
N ASP A 139 -2.24 -19.95 -14.26
CA ASP A 139 -2.04 -20.39 -15.64
C ASP A 139 -3.28 -21.13 -16.15
N ASP A 140 -3.56 -21.01 -17.44
CA ASP A 140 -4.59 -21.80 -18.13
C ASP A 140 -4.13 -23.27 -18.35
N GLU A 141 -5.00 -24.09 -18.95
CA GLU A 141 -4.70 -25.50 -19.24
C GLU A 141 -3.49 -25.70 -20.18
N ASN A 142 -3.08 -24.66 -20.90
CA ASN A 142 -1.95 -24.67 -21.81
C ASN A 142 -0.68 -24.07 -21.18
N GLY A 143 -0.74 -23.64 -19.92
CA GLY A 143 0.38 -22.98 -19.23
C GLY A 143 0.56 -21.51 -19.60
N ASN A 144 -0.45 -20.85 -20.18
CA ASN A 144 -0.40 -19.41 -20.42
C ASN A 144 -0.89 -18.65 -19.19
N GLU A 145 -0.19 -17.57 -18.85
CA GLU A 145 -0.58 -16.70 -17.74
C GLU A 145 -1.96 -16.06 -17.99
N VAL A 146 -2.83 -16.15 -16.99
CA VAL A 146 -4.15 -15.53 -16.99
C VAL A 146 -4.11 -14.23 -16.21
N TRP A 147 -4.37 -13.12 -16.92
CA TRP A 147 -4.40 -11.78 -16.37
C TRP A 147 -5.82 -11.22 -16.41
N HIS A 148 -6.36 -10.83 -15.25
CA HIS A 148 -7.73 -10.34 -15.13
C HIS A 148 -7.76 -8.86 -14.72
N ALA A 149 -8.30 -8.02 -15.58
CA ALA A 149 -8.53 -6.61 -15.26
C ALA A 149 -9.93 -6.45 -14.63
N PRO A 150 -10.03 -5.98 -13.38
CA PRO A 150 -11.27 -6.07 -12.61
C PRO A 150 -12.33 -5.09 -13.11
N SER A 151 -13.58 -5.51 -13.02
CA SER A 151 -14.73 -4.63 -13.20
C SER A 151 -14.83 -3.63 -12.05
N LEU A 152 -15.37 -2.43 -12.32
CA LEU A 152 -15.57 -1.42 -11.28
C LEU A 152 -16.50 -1.94 -10.17
N GLN A 153 -16.17 -1.65 -8.91
CA GLN A 153 -16.97 -2.02 -7.74
C GLN A 153 -18.42 -1.54 -7.84
N SER A 154 -18.67 -0.40 -8.50
CA SER A 154 -20.02 0.13 -8.72
C SER A 154 -20.90 -0.76 -9.59
N ALA A 155 -20.32 -1.67 -10.37
CA ALA A 155 -21.04 -2.67 -11.16
C ALA A 155 -21.22 -4.01 -10.41
N SER A 156 -20.62 -4.17 -9.23
CA SER A 156 -20.60 -5.43 -8.50
C SER A 156 -21.96 -5.77 -7.89
N LYS A 157 -22.40 -7.03 -7.98
CA LYS A 157 -23.66 -7.47 -7.35
C LYS A 157 -23.48 -7.71 -5.85
N VAL A 158 -22.32 -8.22 -5.46
CA VAL A 158 -21.94 -8.45 -4.06
C VAL A 158 -21.71 -7.13 -3.33
N CYS A 159 -20.92 -6.22 -3.90
CA CYS A 159 -20.46 -5.02 -3.19
C CYS A 159 -21.38 -3.80 -3.29
N THR A 160 -22.39 -3.80 -4.15
CA THR A 160 -23.42 -2.73 -4.17
C THR A 160 -24.58 -2.99 -3.20
N GLY A 161 -24.44 -3.99 -2.33
CA GLY A 161 -25.44 -4.35 -1.35
C GLY A 161 -26.73 -4.89 -1.98
N GLN A 162 -26.70 -5.41 -3.21
CA GLN A 162 -27.84 -6.17 -3.72
C GLN A 162 -27.91 -7.54 -3.01
N PRO A 163 -29.11 -8.08 -2.74
CA PRO A 163 -29.23 -9.41 -2.16
C PRO A 163 -28.61 -10.45 -3.11
N LEU A 164 -27.71 -11.28 -2.59
CA LEU A 164 -27.32 -12.54 -3.25
C LEU A 164 -28.60 -13.39 -3.35
N ARG A 165 -29.07 -13.65 -4.59
CA ARG A 165 -30.29 -14.42 -4.86
C ARG A 165 -30.08 -15.91 -4.64
#